data_AF-A0A0F9M1I9-F1
#
_entry.id   AF-A0A0F9M1I9-F1
#
_cell.length_a   1.000
_cell.length_b   1.000
_cell.length_c   1.000
_cell.angle_alpha   90.00
_cell.angle_beta   90.00
_cell.angle_gamma   90.00
#
_symmetry.space_group_name_H-M   'P 1'
#
loop_
_entity.id
_entity.type
_entity.pdbx_description
1 polymer ?
#
loop_
_entity_poly.entity_id
_entity_poly.type
_entity_poly.pdbx_seq_one_letter_code
_entity_poly.pdbx_strand_id
1 'polypeptide(L)'
;MSIWIECQGCHRTFEAGRINKVWCAECKDSRRKEYQARYDTGRKEPCPRCGTPKGFRALLCRSCDNKDRAVRHLGENNPNWRQGRTSDKLGYVYVRIRPGAHRAGQHAYRAEHRVVWEAAHGPIPKGWIIHHLNGIKGDNRIENLAAMPRSEHHIRHAEPYERRIKELEARLRA
;
A
#
# COMPACT_ATOMS: atom_id res chain seq x y z
N MET A 1 -17.17 -30.15 1.44
CA MET A 1 -18.63 -30.23 1.21
C MET A 1 -18.94 -29.50 -0.08
N SER A 2 -19.42 -30.20 -1.10
CA SER A 2 -19.91 -29.58 -2.33
C SER A 2 -21.25 -28.89 -2.05
N ILE A 3 -21.35 -27.61 -2.38
CA ILE A 3 -22.58 -26.82 -2.18
C ILE A 3 -23.30 -26.77 -3.51
N TRP A 4 -24.53 -27.29 -3.57
CA TRP A 4 -25.37 -27.23 -4.76
C TRP A 4 -26.38 -26.09 -4.61
N ILE A 5 -26.42 -25.20 -5.60
CA ILE A 5 -27.28 -24.01 -5.59
C ILE A 5 -28.04 -23.92 -6.90
N GLU A 6 -29.28 -23.47 -6.85
CA GLU A 6 -30.09 -23.17 -8.04
C GLU A 6 -29.68 -21.81 -8.64
N CYS A 7 -29.46 -21.78 -9.96
CA CYS A 7 -29.14 -20.55 -10.67
C CYS A 7 -30.38 -19.67 -10.85
N GLN A 8 -30.31 -18.40 -10.42
CA GLN A 8 -31.39 -17.42 -10.59
C GLN A 8 -31.75 -17.09 -12.06
N GLY A 9 -30.93 -17.49 -13.03
CA GLY A 9 -31.12 -17.15 -14.44
C GLY A 9 -31.70 -18.27 -15.30
N CYS A 10 -31.27 -19.50 -15.07
CA CYS A 10 -31.73 -20.66 -15.85
C CYS A 10 -32.37 -21.76 -14.99
N HIS A 11 -32.48 -21.54 -13.67
CA HIS A 11 -33.06 -22.48 -12.71
C HIS A 11 -32.39 -23.87 -12.64
N ARG A 12 -31.24 -24.04 -13.31
CA ARG A 12 -30.42 -25.25 -13.20
C ARG A 12 -29.62 -25.24 -11.91
N THR A 13 -29.53 -26.39 -11.25
CA THR A 13 -28.64 -26.61 -10.10
C THR A 13 -27.19 -26.77 -10.57
N PHE A 14 -26.25 -26.15 -9.86
CA PHE A 14 -24.83 -26.25 -10.15
C PHE A 14 -23.99 -26.31 -8.88
N GLU A 15 -22.79 -26.89 -8.98
CA GLU A 15 -21.84 -26.93 -7.89
C GLU A 15 -21.18 -25.55 -7.70
N ALA A 16 -21.32 -25.00 -6.50
CA ALA A 16 -20.83 -23.70 -6.11
C ALA A 16 -19.70 -23.81 -5.09
N GLY A 17 -18.59 -23.10 -5.36
CA GLY A 17 -17.49 -23.00 -4.40
C GLY A 17 -17.77 -22.11 -3.18
N ARG A 18 -18.93 -21.43 -3.13
CA ARG A 18 -19.36 -20.53 -2.03
C ARG A 18 -20.89 -20.51 -1.93
N ILE A 19 -21.41 -20.40 -0.71
CA ILE A 19 -22.87 -20.44 -0.42
C ILE A 19 -23.66 -19.24 -0.98
N ASN A 20 -23.02 -18.09 -1.18
CA ASN A 20 -23.67 -16.88 -1.69
C ASN A 20 -23.66 -16.77 -3.22
N LYS A 21 -23.29 -17.83 -3.94
CA LYS A 21 -23.24 -17.81 -5.40
C LYS A 21 -24.64 -18.04 -5.97
N VAL A 22 -25.15 -17.07 -6.71
CA VAL A 22 -26.54 -17.06 -7.20
C VAL A 22 -26.70 -17.31 -8.71
N TRP A 23 -25.59 -17.34 -9.47
CA TRP A 23 -25.61 -17.58 -10.93
C TRP A 23 -24.61 -18.68 -11.31
N CYS A 24 -24.99 -19.55 -12.24
CA CYS A 24 -24.07 -20.46 -12.92
C CYS A 24 -23.09 -19.69 -13.83
N ALA A 25 -22.02 -20.33 -14.30
CA ALA A 25 -20.98 -19.67 -15.09
C ALA A 25 -21.51 -19.03 -16.39
N GLU A 26 -22.37 -19.75 -17.10
CA GLU A 26 -22.98 -19.29 -18.36
C GLU A 26 -23.91 -18.09 -18.15
N CYS A 27 -24.86 -18.19 -17.21
CA CYS A 27 -25.75 -17.06 -16.89
C CYS A 27 -24.98 -15.85 -16.39
N LYS A 28 -23.91 -16.05 -15.61
CA LYS A 28 -23.02 -14.97 -15.18
C LYS A 28 -22.33 -14.28 -16.35
N ASP A 29 -21.80 -15.03 -17.32
CA ASP A 29 -21.13 -14.44 -18.49
C ASP A 29 -22.12 -13.74 -19.42
N SER A 30 -23.29 -14.35 -19.66
CA SER A 30 -24.37 -13.72 -20.44
C SER A 30 -24.79 -12.38 -19.83
N ARG A 31 -25.05 -12.35 -18.52
CA ARG A 31 -25.41 -11.11 -17.81
C ARG A 31 -24.28 -10.08 -17.80
N ARG A 32 -23.02 -10.52 -17.77
CA ARG A 32 -21.85 -9.63 -17.91
C ARG A 32 -21.81 -8.98 -19.30
N LYS A 33 -22.03 -9.76 -20.36
CA LYS A 33 -22.08 -9.27 -21.75
C LYS A 33 -23.24 -8.29 -21.95
N GLU A 34 -24.42 -8.60 -21.43
CA GLU A 34 -25.57 -7.70 -21.47
C GLU A 34 -25.31 -6.39 -20.72
N TYR A 35 -24.73 -6.46 -19.51
CA TYR A 35 -24.33 -5.28 -18.75
C TYR A 35 -23.32 -4.42 -19.52
N GLN A 36 -22.32 -5.05 -20.15
CA GLN A 36 -21.31 -4.35 -20.94
C GLN A 36 -21.93 -3.69 -22.18
N ALA A 37 -22.77 -4.39 -22.93
CA ALA A 37 -23.49 -3.83 -24.07
C ALA A 37 -24.37 -2.64 -23.67
N ARG A 38 -25.08 -2.72 -22.53
CA ARG A 38 -25.87 -1.61 -21.97
C ARG A 38 -25.00 -0.45 -21.51
N TYR A 39 -23.79 -0.72 -21.01
CA TYR A 39 -22.83 0.31 -20.63
C TYR A 39 -22.27 1.05 -21.86
N ASP A 40 -22.03 0.31 -22.95
CA ASP A 40 -21.43 0.82 -24.18
C ASP A 40 -22.44 1.61 -25.04
N THR A 41 -23.69 1.12 -25.10
CA THR A 41 -24.80 1.70 -25.89
C THR A 41 -25.73 2.61 -25.09
N GLY A 42 -25.64 2.59 -23.75
CA GLY A 42 -26.50 3.36 -22.87
C GLY A 42 -26.33 4.88 -23.05
N ARG A 43 -27.44 5.62 -22.89
CA ARG A 43 -27.44 7.09 -22.92
C ARG A 43 -26.45 7.61 -21.86
N LYS A 44 -25.36 8.20 -22.33
CA LYS A 44 -24.35 8.81 -21.46
C LYS A 44 -24.86 10.18 -21.03
N GLU A 45 -25.30 10.29 -19.79
CA GLU A 45 -25.71 11.57 -19.21
C GLU A 45 -24.55 12.57 -19.23
N PRO A 46 -24.82 13.88 -19.36
CA PRO A 46 -23.77 14.88 -19.27
C PRO A 46 -23.22 14.95 -17.84
N CYS A 47 -21.92 15.15 -17.70
CA CYS A 47 -21.27 15.42 -16.42
C CYS A 47 -21.75 16.77 -15.86
N PRO A 48 -22.21 16.84 -14.60
CA PRO A 48 -22.70 18.11 -14.03
C PRO A 48 -21.59 19.17 -13.88
N ARG A 49 -20.31 18.79 -13.95
CA ARG A 49 -19.18 19.72 -13.82
C ARG A 49 -18.67 20.27 -15.15
N CYS A 50 -18.71 19.48 -16.22
CA CYS A 50 -18.04 19.85 -17.49
C CYS A 50 -18.83 19.48 -18.76
N GLY A 51 -20.03 18.92 -18.63
CA GLY A 51 -20.90 18.56 -19.74
C GLY A 51 -20.49 17.30 -20.51
N THR A 52 -19.27 16.76 -20.33
CA THR A 52 -18.83 15.58 -21.08
C THR A 52 -19.62 14.33 -20.69
N PRO A 53 -19.86 13.39 -21.63
CA PRO A 53 -20.65 12.20 -21.35
C PRO A 53 -20.01 11.35 -20.23
N LYS A 54 -20.76 11.07 -19.17
CA LYS A 54 -20.34 10.20 -18.06
C LYS A 54 -20.87 8.78 -18.26
N GLY A 55 -20.18 7.81 -17.66
CA GLY A 55 -20.62 6.41 -17.69
C GLY A 55 -21.96 6.22 -16.99
N PHE A 56 -22.66 5.14 -17.33
CA PHE A 56 -23.94 4.80 -16.71
C PHE A 56 -23.81 4.74 -15.18
N ARG A 57 -24.66 5.49 -14.46
CA ARG A 57 -24.67 5.66 -12.98
C ARG A 57 -23.43 6.32 -12.36
N ALA A 58 -22.46 6.78 -13.14
CA ALA A 58 -21.36 7.58 -12.58
C ALA A 58 -21.88 8.95 -12.12
N LEU A 59 -21.33 9.50 -11.02
CA LEU A 59 -21.67 10.86 -10.56
C LEU A 59 -21.03 11.94 -11.44
N LEU A 60 -19.80 11.69 -11.89
CA LEU A 60 -18.99 12.59 -12.72
C LEU A 60 -18.41 11.81 -13.91
N CYS A 61 -17.97 12.52 -14.96
CA CYS A 61 -17.15 11.90 -15.99
C CYS A 61 -15.79 11.47 -15.42
N ARG A 62 -15.12 10.51 -16.08
CA ARG A 62 -13.83 9.96 -15.63
C ARG A 62 -12.78 11.03 -15.36
N SER A 63 -12.72 12.09 -16.18
CA SER A 63 -11.75 13.18 -16.00
C SER A 63 -12.03 13.99 -14.73
N CYS A 64 -13.29 14.36 -14.47
CA CYS A 64 -13.67 15.08 -13.27
C CYS A 64 -13.56 14.20 -12.01
N ASP A 65 -13.95 12.92 -12.07
CA ASP A 65 -13.75 11.97 -10.97
C ASP A 65 -12.26 11.79 -10.64
N ASN A 66 -11.40 11.67 -11.65
CA ASN A 66 -9.95 11.55 -11.43
C ASN A 66 -9.36 12.77 -10.71
N LYS A 67 -9.84 13.98 -11.01
CA LYS A 67 -9.44 15.20 -10.30
C LYS A 67 -9.86 15.16 -8.83
N ASP A 68 -11.09 14.77 -8.54
CA ASP A 68 -11.59 14.67 -7.16
C ASP A 68 -10.88 13.57 -6.38
N ARG A 69 -10.67 12.42 -7.03
CA ARG A 69 -9.94 11.27 -6.50
C ARG A 69 -8.51 11.66 -6.13
N ALA A 70 -7.85 12.47 -6.96
CA ALA A 70 -6.51 12.96 -6.69
C ALA A 70 -6.45 13.78 -5.40
N VAL A 71 -7.48 14.58 -5.11
CA VAL A 71 -7.60 15.35 -3.85
C VAL A 71 -7.93 14.44 -2.65
N ARG A 72 -8.89 13.53 -2.81
CA ARG A 72 -9.34 12.64 -1.73
C ARG A 72 -8.31 11.61 -1.28
N HIS A 73 -7.36 11.24 -2.15
CA HIS A 73 -6.29 10.31 -1.79
C HIS A 73 -4.93 10.99 -1.56
N LEU A 74 -4.94 12.31 -1.31
CA LEU A 74 -3.74 13.07 -1.00
C LEU A 74 -3.55 13.22 0.51
N GLY A 75 -2.35 12.87 0.98
CA GLY A 75 -1.94 13.13 2.36
C GLY A 75 -2.95 12.59 3.37
N GLU A 76 -3.34 13.42 4.33
CA GLU A 76 -4.27 13.09 5.41
C GLU A 76 -5.67 12.67 4.93
N ASN A 77 -6.08 13.08 3.73
CA ASN A 77 -7.37 12.65 3.17
C ASN A 77 -7.35 11.17 2.74
N ASN A 78 -6.15 10.61 2.47
CA ASN A 78 -6.03 9.21 2.10
C ASN A 78 -6.27 8.32 3.33
N PRO A 79 -7.25 7.41 3.32
CA PRO A 79 -7.48 6.52 4.47
C PRO A 79 -6.29 5.60 4.79
N ASN A 80 -5.38 5.40 3.84
CA ASN A 80 -4.15 4.64 4.05
C ASN A 80 -2.97 5.52 4.51
N TRP A 81 -3.19 6.80 4.79
CA TRP A 81 -2.16 7.72 5.25
C TRP A 81 -1.71 7.40 6.67
N ARG A 82 -0.42 7.17 6.82
CA ARG A 82 0.21 6.86 8.11
C ARG A 82 1.14 8.01 8.51
N GLN A 83 0.60 9.23 8.54
CA GLN A 83 1.38 10.45 8.89
C GLN A 83 2.63 10.64 8.03
N GLY A 84 2.60 10.19 6.77
CA GLY A 84 3.74 10.28 5.86
C GLY A 84 4.83 9.23 6.11
N ARG A 85 4.53 8.18 6.87
CA ARG A 85 5.39 7.00 7.03
C ARG A 85 4.96 5.91 6.05
N THR A 86 5.93 5.26 5.45
CA THR A 86 5.74 4.05 4.64
C THR A 86 6.85 3.05 4.95
N SER A 87 6.59 1.76 4.81
CA SER A 87 7.59 0.71 4.96
C SER A 87 7.84 0.00 3.63
N ASP A 88 9.07 -0.45 3.38
CA ASP A 88 9.36 -1.33 2.25
C ASP A 88 9.20 -2.82 2.60
N LYS A 89 9.39 -3.69 1.60
CA LYS A 89 9.32 -5.15 1.78
C LYS A 89 10.44 -5.71 2.68
N LEU A 90 11.51 -4.94 2.90
CA LEU A 90 12.64 -5.31 3.76
C LEU A 90 12.45 -4.80 5.19
N GLY A 91 11.37 -4.08 5.46
CA GLY A 91 11.02 -3.56 6.79
C GLY A 91 11.61 -2.18 7.11
N TYR A 92 12.30 -1.53 6.18
CA TYR A 92 12.78 -0.16 6.41
C TYR A 92 11.61 0.82 6.39
N VAL A 93 11.58 1.72 7.36
CA VAL A 93 10.61 2.81 7.42
C VAL A 93 11.18 4.05 6.72
N TYR A 94 10.32 4.70 5.95
CA TYR A 94 10.62 5.94 5.24
C TYR A 94 9.63 7.02 5.68
N VAL A 95 10.15 8.21 5.92
CA VAL A 95 9.39 9.41 6.30
C VAL A 95 9.33 10.37 5.12
N ARG A 96 8.17 10.97 4.92
CA ARG A 96 7.97 11.99 3.91
C ARG A 96 8.65 13.28 4.35
N ILE A 97 9.60 13.77 3.55
CA ILE A 97 10.37 14.99 3.85
C ILE A 97 9.88 16.22 3.10
N ARG A 98 9.04 16.03 2.08
CA ARG A 98 8.41 17.12 1.30
C ARG A 98 6.89 17.05 1.45
N PRO A 99 6.31 17.70 2.48
CA PRO A 99 4.87 17.85 2.59
C PRO A 99 4.33 18.68 1.41
N GLY A 100 3.14 18.37 0.93
CA GLY A 100 2.47 19.12 -0.15
C GLY A 100 2.80 18.71 -1.60
N ALA A 101 3.89 17.97 -1.86
CA ALA A 101 4.16 17.47 -3.21
C ALA A 101 3.13 16.41 -3.64
N HIS A 102 2.20 16.75 -4.53
CA HIS A 102 1.07 15.90 -4.97
C HIS A 102 1.50 14.54 -5.55
N ARG A 103 2.73 14.42 -6.04
CA ARG A 103 3.29 13.15 -6.51
C ARG A 103 4.38 12.70 -5.54
N ALA A 104 4.41 11.41 -5.26
CA ALA A 104 5.60 10.74 -4.73
C ALA A 104 6.71 10.81 -5.81
N GLY A 105 7.23 12.01 -6.06
CA GLY A 105 8.36 12.21 -6.93
C GLY A 105 9.61 11.60 -6.31
N GLN A 106 10.66 11.45 -7.12
CA GLN A 106 11.98 11.13 -6.61
C GLN A 106 12.31 12.12 -5.46
N HIS A 107 12.75 11.59 -4.32
CA HIS A 107 13.05 12.35 -3.09
C HIS A 107 11.88 12.84 -2.23
N ALA A 108 10.63 12.38 -2.45
CA ALA A 108 9.54 12.69 -1.52
C ALA A 108 9.73 12.04 -0.13
N TYR A 109 10.48 10.93 -0.08
CA TYR A 109 10.72 10.13 1.12
C TYR A 109 12.22 9.97 1.38
N ARG A 110 12.59 9.91 2.66
CA ARG A 110 13.92 9.50 3.13
C ARG A 110 13.78 8.37 4.14
N ALA A 111 14.78 7.50 4.20
CA ALA A 111 14.82 6.43 5.19
C ALA A 111 14.89 7.02 6.61
N GLU A 112 13.96 6.62 7.47
CA GLU A 112 13.76 7.20 8.80
C GLU A 112 15.00 7.05 9.68
N HIS A 113 15.64 5.87 9.68
CA HIS A 113 16.88 5.65 10.42
C HIS A 113 17.99 6.66 10.09
N ARG A 114 18.08 7.12 8.83
CA ARG A 114 19.07 8.15 8.45
C ARG A 114 18.68 9.52 8.97
N VAL A 115 17.38 9.84 8.92
CA VAL A 115 16.86 11.12 9.42
C VAL A 115 17.04 11.23 10.92
N VAL A 116 16.69 10.18 11.67
CA VAL A 116 16.86 10.12 13.13
C VAL A 116 18.35 10.23 13.51
N TRP A 117 19.22 9.48 12.82
CA TRP A 117 20.65 9.58 13.07
C TRP A 117 21.15 11.00 12.82
N GLU A 118 20.90 11.54 11.62
CA GLU A 118 21.41 12.85 11.20
C GLU A 118 20.93 13.98 12.11
N ALA A 119 19.72 13.89 12.65
CA ALA A 119 19.21 14.84 13.63
C ALA A 119 19.97 14.81 14.96
N ALA A 120 20.45 13.63 15.39
CA ALA A 120 21.12 13.45 16.66
C ALA A 120 22.62 13.76 16.62
N HIS A 121 23.33 13.43 15.53
CA HIS A 121 24.77 13.71 15.46
C HIS A 121 25.29 14.27 14.14
N GLY A 122 24.41 14.71 13.23
CA GLY A 122 24.80 15.41 12.01
C GLY A 122 25.02 14.49 10.79
N PRO A 123 25.61 15.02 9.71
CA PRO A 123 25.64 14.36 8.41
C PRO A 123 26.37 13.02 8.46
N ILE A 124 25.77 11.98 7.87
CA ILE A 124 26.40 10.67 7.74
C ILE A 124 27.61 10.78 6.79
N PRO A 125 28.81 10.37 7.22
CA PRO A 125 30.01 10.45 6.38
C PRO A 125 29.85 9.70 5.05
N LYS A 126 30.56 10.16 4.02
CA LYS A 126 30.51 9.53 2.70
C LYS A 126 31.01 8.08 2.79
N GLY A 127 30.24 7.16 2.21
CA GLY A 127 30.58 5.72 2.23
C GLY A 127 30.19 5.00 3.52
N TRP A 128 29.60 5.70 4.49
CA TRP A 128 29.04 5.10 5.69
C TRP A 128 27.57 4.81 5.51
N ILE A 129 27.08 3.88 6.33
CA ILE A 129 25.68 3.50 6.40
C ILE A 129 25.24 3.45 7.85
N ILE A 130 23.93 3.38 8.07
CA ILE A 130 23.36 3.17 9.39
C ILE A 130 22.95 1.71 9.53
N HIS A 131 23.43 1.07 10.60
CA HIS A 131 23.15 -0.29 10.98
C HIS A 131 22.20 -0.31 12.19
N HIS A 132 21.28 -1.27 12.20
CA HIS A 132 20.33 -1.52 13.29
C HIS A 132 20.90 -2.62 14.18
N LEU A 133 21.28 -2.30 15.41
CA LEU A 133 21.99 -3.21 16.32
C LEU A 133 21.18 -4.48 16.65
N ASN A 134 19.86 -4.33 16.82
CA ASN A 134 18.96 -5.48 17.04
C ASN A 134 18.50 -6.15 15.75
N GLY A 135 18.95 -5.72 14.57
CA GLY A 135 18.52 -6.26 13.28
C GLY A 135 17.07 -5.93 12.87
N ILE A 136 16.30 -5.19 13.68
CA ILE A 136 14.91 -4.81 13.40
C ILE A 136 14.90 -3.48 12.64
N LYS A 137 14.65 -3.52 11.33
CA LYS A 137 14.74 -2.36 10.42
C LYS A 137 13.70 -1.25 10.66
N GLY A 138 12.65 -1.57 11.43
CA GLY A 138 11.62 -0.62 11.85
C GLY A 138 11.89 0.05 13.21
N ASP A 139 12.88 -0.43 13.97
CA ASP A 139 13.24 0.13 15.27
C ASP A 139 14.30 1.22 15.10
N ASN A 140 13.83 2.45 14.86
CA ASN A 140 14.67 3.60 14.56
C ASN A 140 15.00 4.46 15.78
N ARG A 141 14.91 3.89 17.00
CA ARG A 141 15.37 4.55 18.23
C ARG A 141 16.87 4.79 18.15
N ILE A 142 17.34 5.94 18.60
CA ILE A 142 18.74 6.37 18.38
C ILE A 142 19.74 5.39 19.01
N GLU A 143 19.40 4.83 20.18
CA GLU A 143 20.20 3.84 20.88
C GLU A 143 20.34 2.50 20.14
N ASN A 144 19.47 2.23 19.14
CA ASN A 144 19.52 1.03 18.30
C ASN A 144 20.27 1.25 16.98
N LEU A 145 20.78 2.47 16.72
CA LEU A 145 21.42 2.83 15.47
C LEU A 145 22.92 3.05 15.64
N ALA A 146 23.72 2.52 14.71
CA ALA A 146 25.15 2.78 14.63
C ALA A 146 25.54 3.19 13.21
N ALA A 147 26.36 4.24 13.07
CA ALA A 147 26.95 4.58 11.79
C ALA A 147 28.25 3.78 11.61
N MET A 148 28.44 3.16 10.45
CA MET A 148 29.65 2.39 10.17
C MET A 148 30.05 2.43 8.68
N PRO A 149 31.34 2.23 8.35
CA PRO A 149 31.79 2.11 6.97
C PRO A 149 31.07 0.98 6.22
N ARG A 150 30.72 1.20 4.95
CA ARG A 150 30.06 0.18 4.13
C ARG A 150 30.89 -1.11 3.97
N SER A 151 32.21 -0.99 3.99
CA SER A 151 33.13 -2.15 3.98
C SER A 151 32.95 -3.06 5.19
N GLU A 152 32.60 -2.49 6.34
CA GLU A 152 32.39 -3.21 7.60
C GLU A 152 30.95 -3.74 7.73
N HIS A 153 30.03 -3.33 6.86
CA HIS A 153 28.65 -3.81 6.94
C HIS A 153 28.48 -5.29 6.53
N HIS A 154 29.41 -5.84 5.74
CA HIS A 154 29.39 -7.25 5.35
C HIS A 154 29.88 -8.19 6.46
N ILE A 155 30.12 -7.68 7.66
CA ILE A 155 30.58 -8.46 8.78
C ILE A 155 29.54 -9.53 9.12
N ARG A 156 29.84 -10.77 8.73
CA ARG A 156 29.19 -12.01 9.18
C ARG A 156 29.13 -12.15 10.71
N HIS A 157 29.83 -11.29 11.45
CA HIS A 157 29.82 -11.24 12.91
C HIS A 157 28.65 -10.44 13.52
N ALA A 158 27.84 -9.70 12.75
CA ALA A 158 26.68 -8.97 13.31
C ALA A 158 25.52 -9.91 13.70
N GLU A 159 25.31 -10.99 12.94
CA GLU A 159 24.17 -11.91 13.13
C GLU A 159 24.11 -12.55 14.53
N PRO A 160 25.21 -13.04 15.14
CA PRO A 160 25.18 -13.56 16.52
C PRO A 160 24.78 -12.50 17.55
N TYR A 161 25.22 -11.24 17.38
CA TYR A 161 24.87 -10.15 18.30
C TYR A 161 23.43 -9.70 18.11
N GLU A 162 22.96 -9.57 16.86
CA GLU A 162 21.56 -9.26 16.57
C GLU A 162 20.62 -10.31 17.19
N ARG A 163 20.93 -11.60 17.02
CA ARG A 163 20.18 -12.69 17.63
C ARG A 163 20.18 -12.60 19.15
N ARG A 164 21.35 -12.36 19.75
CA ARG A 164 21.48 -12.22 21.21
C ARG A 164 20.68 -11.04 21.76
N ILE A 165 20.72 -9.88 21.09
CA ILE A 165 19.95 -8.70 21.50
C ILE A 165 18.46 -8.99 21.45
N LYS A 166 17.96 -9.60 20.36
CA LYS A 166 16.55 -10.00 20.24
C LYS A 166 16.12 -10.95 21.37
N GLU A 167 16.93 -11.95 21.69
CA GLU A 167 16.65 -12.88 22.79
C GLU A 167 16.58 -12.18 24.15
N LEU A 168 17.50 -11.25 24.43
CA LEU A 168 17.54 -10.49 25.68
C LEU A 168 16.34 -9.54 25.79
N GLU A 169 16.01 -8.80 24.72
CA GLU A 169 14.84 -7.94 24.67
C GLU A 169 13.53 -8.72 24.86
N ALA A 170 13.43 -9.92 24.26
CA ALA A 170 12.26 -10.78 24.42
C ALA A 170 12.06 -11.24 25.88
N ARG A 171 13.16 -11.56 26.59
CA ARG A 171 13.11 -11.94 28.01
C ARG A 171 12.67 -10.81 28.93
N LEU A 172 13.05 -9.57 28.61
CA LEU A 172 12.65 -8.39 29.40
C LEU A 172 11.18 -7.98 29.20
N ARG A 173 10.54 -8.45 28.13
CA ARG A 173 9.15 -8.15 27.80
C ARG A 173 8.16 -9.21 28.31
N ALA A 174 8.65 -10.35 28.79
CA ALA A 174 7.85 -11.44 29.37
C ALA A 174 7.64 -11.18 30.87
#